data_AF-A0A961S5M6-F1
#
_entry.id   AF-A0A961S5M6-F1
#
_cell.length_a   1.000
_cell.length_b   1.000
_cell.length_c   1.000
_cell.angle_alpha   90.00
_cell.angle_beta   90.00
_cell.angle_gamma   90.00
#
_symmetry.space_group_name_H-M   'P 1'
#
loop_
_entity.id
_entity.type
_entity.pdbx_description
1 polymer ?
#
loop_
_entity_poly.entity_id
_entity_poly.type
_entity_poly.pdbx_seq_one_letter_code
_entity_poly.pdbx_strand_id
1 'polypeptide(L)' 'LRETAYALAVEVAASDLAVGKEELRFLAILRDTLDLDKLTTAAIERSAIARYQTE' A
#
# COMPACT_ATOMS: atom_id res chain seq x y z
N LEU A 1 1.99 9.21 11.78
CA LEU A 1 0.58 8.91 11.39
C LEU A 1 0.38 8.75 9.89
N ARG A 2 1.15 9.46 9.03
CA ARG A 2 1.03 9.33 7.56
C ARG A 2 1.38 7.94 7.05
N GLU A 3 2.48 7.35 7.51
CA GLU A 3 2.90 6.01 7.09
C GLU A 3 1.90 4.95 7.55
N THR A 4 1.34 5.11 8.75
CA THR A 4 0.28 4.25 9.27
C THR A 4 -1.00 4.32 8.43
N ALA A 5 -1.39 5.52 7.99
CA ALA A 5 -2.54 5.70 7.10
C ALA A 5 -2.31 5.06 5.73
N TYR A 6 -1.10 5.19 5.17
CA TYR A 6 -0.72 4.52 3.93
C TYR A 6 -0.69 2.99 4.10
N ALA A 7 -0.13 2.48 5.20
CA ALA A 7 -0.12 1.05 5.49
C ALA A 7 -1.53 0.47 5.56
N LEU A 8 -2.46 1.14 6.23
CA LEU A 8 -3.87 0.73 6.26
C LEU A 8 -4.48 0.70 4.85
N ALA A 9 -4.23 1.71 4.02
CA ALA A 9 -4.75 1.75 2.66
C ALA A 9 -4.19 0.61 1.79
N VAL A 10 -2.92 0.25 1.98
CA VAL A 10 -2.30 -0.90 1.30
C VAL A 10 -2.94 -2.21 1.72
N GLU A 11 -3.21 -2.43 3.01
CA GLU A 11 -3.93 -3.63 3.48
C GLU A 11 -5.35 -3.72 2.90
N VAL A 12 -6.07 -2.60 2.86
CA VAL A 12 -7.43 -2.57 2.27
C VAL A 12 -7.36 -2.89 0.77
N ALA A 13 -6.42 -2.29 0.03
CA ALA A 13 -6.25 -2.54 -1.40
C ALA A 13 -5.85 -4.00 -1.70
N ALA A 14 -5.09 -4.65 -0.81
CA ALA A 14 -4.65 -6.03 -0.98
C ALA A 14 -5.65 -7.08 -0.46
N SER A 15 -6.72 -6.65 0.23
CA SER A 15 -7.63 -7.55 0.94
C SER A 15 -8.37 -8.59 0.08
N ASP A 16 -8.61 -8.31 -1.20
CA ASP A 16 -9.25 -9.23 -2.14
C ASP A 16 -8.24 -9.98 -3.04
N LEU A 17 -6.96 -9.99 -2.64
CA LEU A 17 -5.84 -10.62 -3.38
C LEU A 17 -5.65 -10.12 -4.84
N ALA A 18 -6.39 -9.10 -5.25
CA ALA A 18 -6.39 -8.55 -6.59
C ALA A 18 -6.30 -7.02 -6.52
N VAL A 19 -5.07 -6.50 -6.49
CA VAL A 19 -4.84 -5.06 -6.60
C VAL A 19 -5.01 -4.66 -8.06
N GLY A 20 -6.13 -4.02 -8.38
CA GLY A 20 -6.46 -3.51 -9.71
C GLY A 20 -5.79 -2.19 -10.05
N LYS A 21 -6.06 -1.70 -11.25
CA LYS A 21 -5.49 -0.43 -11.75
C LYS A 21 -5.98 0.77 -10.94
N GLU A 22 -7.24 0.73 -10.51
CA GLU A 22 -7.86 1.75 -9.67
C GLU A 22 -7.18 1.84 -8.30
N GLU A 23 -6.94 0.72 -7.61
CA GLU A 23 -6.23 0.72 -6.33
C GLU A 23 -4.79 1.23 -6.48
N LEU A 24 -4.07 0.77 -7.51
CA LEU A 24 -2.70 1.25 -7.77
C LEU A 24 -2.64 2.76 -8.02
N ARG A 25 -3.61 3.30 -8.77
CA ARG A 25 -3.71 4.75 -9.02
C ARG A 25 -4.03 5.49 -7.72
N PHE A 26 -4.93 4.98 -6.91
CA PHE A 26 -5.26 5.57 -5.62
C PHE A 26 -4.05 5.59 -4.68
N LEU A 27 -3.33 4.47 -4.54
CA LEU A 27 -2.13 4.39 -3.69
C LEU A 27 -1.03 5.33 -4.17
N ALA A 28 -0.85 5.50 -5.49
CA ALA A 28 0.09 6.48 -6.03
C ALA A 28 -0.29 7.91 -5.63
N ILE A 29 -1.56 8.31 -5.80
CA ILE A 29 -2.03 9.65 -5.37
C ILE A 29 -1.85 9.81 -3.85
N LEU A 30 -2.18 8.77 -3.08
CA LEU A 30 -2.14 8.82 -1.62
C LEU A 30 -0.72 8.97 -1.10
N ARG A 31 0.26 8.22 -1.62
CA ARG A 31 1.65 8.36 -1.17
C ARG A 31 2.22 9.74 -1.51
N ASP A 32 1.88 10.27 -2.69
CA ASP A 32 2.34 11.59 -3.13
C ASP A 32 1.70 12.68 -2.25
N THR A 33 0.42 12.54 -1.92
CA THR A 33 -0.31 13.45 -1.03
C THR A 33 0.22 13.42 0.41
N LEU A 34 0.63 12.24 0.88
CA LEU A 34 1.20 12.05 2.22
C LEU A 34 2.69 12.40 2.30
N ASP A 35 3.33 12.76 1.17
CA ASP A 35 4.76 13.10 1.08
C ASP A 35 5.63 12.00 1.70
N LEU A 36 5.39 10.75 1.28
CA LEU A 36 6.12 9.58 1.74
C LEU A 36 7.27 9.25 0.80
N ASP A 37 8.42 8.90 1.37
CA ASP A 37 9.57 8.51 0.60
C ASP A 37 9.41 7.11 -0.02
N LYS A 38 10.19 6.86 -1.07
CA LYS A 38 10.14 5.61 -1.84
C LYS A 38 10.55 4.38 -1.04
N LEU A 39 11.47 4.52 -0.07
CA LEU A 39 11.95 3.39 0.70
C LEU A 39 10.88 2.93 1.69
N THR A 40 10.23 3.88 2.37
CA THR A 40 9.16 3.61 3.32
C THR A 40 7.93 3.00 2.64
N THR A 41 7.50 3.57 1.51
CA THR A 41 6.37 3.04 0.74
C THR A 41 6.65 1.62 0.21
N ALA A 42 7.84 1.38 -0.34
CA ALA A 42 8.25 0.05 -0.79
C ALA A 42 8.29 -0.98 0.34
N ALA A 43 8.75 -0.60 1.54
CA ALA A 43 8.77 -1.49 2.70
C ALA A 43 7.36 -1.89 3.14
N ILE A 44 6.41 -0.95 3.14
CA ILE A 44 5.00 -1.19 3.47
C ILE A 44 4.35 -2.13 2.44
N GLU A 45 4.51 -1.83 1.15
CA GLU A 45 3.95 -2.65 0.06
C GLU A 45 4.52 -4.07 0.09
N ARG A 46 5.82 -4.20 0.33
CA ARG A 46 6.46 -5.52 0.46
C ARG A 46 5.96 -6.30 1.67
N SER A 47 5.72 -5.62 2.78
CA SER A 47 5.17 -6.21 4.01
C SER A 47 3.76 -6.74 3.78
N ALA A 48 2.92 -6.01 3.05
CA ALA A 48 1.59 -6.48 2.67
C ALA A 48 1.67 -7.73 1.78
N ILE A 49 2.46 -7.68 0.70
CA ILE A 49 2.67 -8.85 -0.19
C ILE A 49 3.08 -10.09 0.61
N ALA A 50 3.99 -9.94 1.59
CA ALA A 50 4.45 -11.07 2.40
C ALA A 50 3.33 -11.72 3.24
N ARG A 51 2.32 -10.96 3.69
CA ARG A 51 1.17 -11.52 4.43
C ARG A 51 0.25 -12.33 3.52
N TYR A 52 -0.05 -11.80 2.34
CA TYR A 52 -0.98 -12.40 1.38
C TYR A 52 -0.35 -13.51 0.51
N GLN A 53 0.97 -13.73 0.57
CA GLN A 53 1.65 -14.83 -0.13
C GLN A 53 1.59 -16.18 0.61
N THR A 54 1.23 -16.18 1.90
CA THR A 54 1.19 -17.38 2.74
C THR A 54 -0.22 -17.95 2.95
N GLU A 55 -1.25 -17.28 2.43
CA GLU A 55 -2.66 -17.75 2.47
C GLU A 55 -3.11 -18.33 1.13
#